data_AF-A0A3D4BV38-F1
#
_entry.id   AF-A0A3D4BV38-F1
#
_cell.length_a   1.000
_cell.length_b   1.000
_cell.length_c   1.000
_cell.angle_alpha   90.00
_cell.angle_beta   90.00
_cell.angle_gamma   90.00
#
_symmetry.space_group_name_H-M   'P 1'
#
loop_
_entity.id
_entity.type
_entity.pdbx_description
1 polymer ?
#
loop_
_entity_poly.entity_id
_entity_poly.type
_entity_poly.pdbx_seq_one_letter_code
_entity_poly.pdbx_strand_id
1 'polypeptide(L)'
;MPGHQYFKNRIFDIHSEEEFNHLALELFNFQARENPVYAHYLQNLGIVAADVQGVNGIPFLPIRFFKNFSVQTGKFEPEVIFSSSGTSGSISSKHHVRDSGWYEKTFLKAFEWVYGLPAAYCVLA
;
A
#
# COMPACT_ATOMS: atom_id res chain seq x y z
N MET A 1 15.88 -10.58 -6.12
CA MET A 1 14.42 -10.33 -6.13
C MET A 1 14.18 -8.85 -5.92
N PRO A 2 13.16 -8.25 -6.55
CA PRO A 2 12.89 -6.82 -6.40
C PRO A 2 12.58 -6.50 -4.92
N GLY A 3 13.20 -5.44 -4.42
CA GLY A 3 12.97 -4.90 -3.08
C GLY A 3 12.18 -3.60 -3.12
N HIS A 4 12.01 -2.94 -1.98
CA HIS A 4 11.24 -1.70 -1.89
C HIS A 4 11.76 -0.60 -2.82
N GLN A 5 13.09 -0.48 -2.98
CA GLN A 5 13.70 0.53 -3.85
C GLN A 5 13.33 0.35 -5.33
N TYR A 6 13.18 -0.90 -5.78
CA TYR A 6 12.77 -1.20 -7.16
C TYR A 6 11.40 -0.60 -7.46
N PHE A 7 10.40 -0.88 -6.61
CA PHE A 7 9.05 -0.35 -6.79
C PHE A 7 9.00 1.18 -6.64
N LYS A 8 9.75 1.75 -5.70
CA LYS A 8 9.86 3.22 -5.55
C LYS A 8 10.33 3.89 -6.84
N ASN A 9 11.32 3.33 -7.52
CA ASN A 9 11.84 3.93 -8.76
C ASN A 9 10.85 3.76 -9.92
N ARG A 10 10.22 2.58 -10.03
CA ARG A 10 9.34 2.23 -11.16
C ARG A 10 8.00 2.95 -11.16
N ILE A 11 7.44 3.29 -9.99
CA ILE A 11 6.07 3.83 -9.91
C ILE A 11 5.88 5.17 -10.63
N PHE A 12 6.95 5.95 -10.81
CA PHE A 12 6.89 7.25 -11.51
C PHE A 12 7.21 7.15 -13.00
N ASP A 13 7.52 5.97 -13.50
CA ASP A 13 7.95 5.71 -14.88
C ASP A 13 6.96 4.75 -15.58
N ILE A 14 5.67 4.86 -15.22
CA ILE A 14 4.58 4.09 -15.83
C ILE A 14 3.94 4.96 -16.91
N HIS A 15 3.97 4.50 -18.16
CA HIS A 15 3.49 5.24 -19.32
C HIS A 15 2.30 4.57 -20.02
N SER A 16 1.91 3.37 -19.59
CA SER A 16 0.78 2.63 -20.16
C SER A 16 0.05 1.77 -19.13
N GLU A 17 -1.17 1.37 -19.47
CA GLU A 17 -1.97 0.43 -18.67
C GLU A 17 -1.30 -0.96 -18.57
N GLU A 18 -0.62 -1.39 -19.63
CA GLU A 18 0.13 -2.66 -19.64
C GLU A 18 1.28 -2.63 -18.64
N GLU A 19 2.06 -1.55 -18.62
CA GLU A 19 3.15 -1.35 -17.65
C GLU A 19 2.62 -1.29 -16.21
N PHE A 20 1.48 -0.62 -16.00
CA PHE A 20 0.80 -0.59 -14.72
C PHE A 20 0.41 -1.99 -14.26
N ASN A 21 -0.28 -2.75 -15.11
CA ASN A 21 -0.76 -4.10 -14.80
C ASN A 21 0.40 -5.03 -14.47
N HIS A 22 1.49 -4.97 -15.25
CA HIS A 22 2.69 -5.76 -14.98
C HIS A 22 3.30 -5.41 -13.62
N LEU A 23 3.56 -4.12 -13.36
CA LEU A 23 4.15 -3.68 -12.10
C LEU A 23 3.25 -3.97 -10.89
N ALA A 24 1.93 -3.87 -11.05
CA ALA A 24 0.95 -4.19 -10.01
C ALA A 24 0.98 -5.68 -9.66
N LEU A 25 1.09 -6.58 -10.64
CA LEU A 25 1.24 -8.02 -10.40
C LEU A 25 2.59 -8.36 -9.76
N GLU A 26 3.68 -7.70 -10.17
CA GLU A 26 4.98 -7.85 -9.51
C GLU A 26 4.92 -7.41 -8.04
N LEU A 27 4.28 -6.27 -7.76
CA LEU A 27 4.11 -5.75 -6.40
C LEU A 27 3.22 -6.67 -5.56
N PHE A 28 2.11 -7.16 -6.13
CA PHE A 28 1.23 -8.11 -5.50
C PHE A 28 1.98 -9.39 -5.09
N ASN A 29 2.76 -9.98 -6.01
CA ASN A 29 3.56 -11.18 -5.72
C ASN A 29 4.63 -10.90 -4.65
N PHE A 30 5.27 -9.73 -4.69
CA PHE A 30 6.19 -9.30 -3.66
C PHE A 30 5.51 -9.19 -2.28
N GLN A 31 4.33 -8.58 -2.21
CA GLN A 31 3.55 -8.46 -0.98
C GLN A 31 3.02 -9.81 -0.48
N ALA A 32 2.55 -10.68 -1.37
CA ALA A 32 2.10 -12.03 -1.01
C ALA A 32 3.22 -12.86 -0.36
N ARG A 33 4.48 -12.59 -0.69
CA ARG A 33 5.66 -13.26 -0.11
C ARG A 33 6.20 -12.56 1.15
N GLU A 34 6.23 -11.24 1.15
CA GLU A 34 6.93 -10.44 2.17
C GLU A 34 6.01 -9.83 3.23
N ASN A 35 4.69 -9.89 3.07
CA ASN A 35 3.72 -9.44 4.07
C ASN A 35 3.05 -10.65 4.74
N PRO A 36 3.45 -11.04 5.97
CA PRO A 36 2.92 -12.23 6.64
C PRO A 36 1.39 -12.20 6.83
N VAL A 37 0.83 -11.02 7.08
CA VAL A 37 -0.61 -10.84 7.26
C VAL A 37 -1.36 -11.11 5.95
N TYR A 38 -0.84 -10.58 4.84
CA TYR A 38 -1.44 -10.78 3.53
C TYR A 38 -1.24 -12.22 3.03
N ALA A 39 -0.05 -12.80 3.23
CA ALA A 39 0.24 -14.19 2.89
C ALA A 39 -0.75 -15.15 3.57
N HIS A 40 -0.96 -14.98 4.88
CA HIS A 40 -1.92 -15.79 5.64
C HIS A 40 -3.37 -15.55 5.19
N TYR A 41 -3.72 -14.31 4.84
CA TYR A 41 -5.03 -14.01 4.26
C TYR A 41 -5.26 -14.75 2.94
N LEU A 42 -4.31 -14.71 2.01
CA LEU A 42 -4.38 -15.43 0.72
C LEU A 42 -4.49 -16.94 0.93
N GLN A 43 -3.72 -17.50 1.86
CA GLN A 43 -3.78 -18.92 2.23
C GLN A 43 -5.19 -19.33 2.69
N ASN A 44 -5.82 -18.52 3.56
CA ASN A 44 -7.17 -18.80 4.06
C ASN A 44 -8.25 -18.66 2.97
N LEU A 45 -7.98 -17.91 1.90
CA LEU A 45 -8.84 -17.85 0.72
C LEU A 45 -8.59 -18.99 -0.28
N GLY A 46 -7.54 -19.80 -0.08
CA GLY A 46 -7.11 -20.81 -1.06
C GLY A 46 -6.53 -20.19 -2.34
N ILE A 47 -6.03 -18.96 -2.28
CA ILE A 47 -5.51 -18.24 -3.43
C ILE A 47 -3.98 -18.38 -3.49
N VAL A 48 -3.49 -18.87 -4.62
CA VAL A 48 -2.06 -18.91 -4.95
C VAL A 48 -1.71 -17.65 -5.73
N ALA A 49 -0.80 -16.83 -5.21
CA ALA A 49 -0.45 -15.54 -5.83
C ALA A 49 0.06 -15.68 -7.28
N ALA A 50 0.78 -16.77 -7.58
CA ALA A 50 1.28 -17.05 -8.93
C ALA A 50 0.16 -17.29 -9.97
N ASP A 51 -1.05 -17.66 -9.52
CA ASP A 51 -2.18 -17.95 -10.41
C ASP A 51 -2.97 -16.67 -10.77
N VAL A 52 -2.73 -15.54 -10.09
CA VAL A 52 -3.39 -14.27 -10.36
C VAL A 52 -2.78 -13.61 -11.60
N GLN A 53 -3.52 -13.60 -12.71
CA GLN A 53 -3.06 -13.10 -14.01
C GLN A 53 -3.45 -11.65 -14.32
N GLY A 54 -4.13 -10.96 -13.41
CA GLY A 54 -4.58 -9.59 -13.65
C GLY A 54 -4.93 -8.85 -12.37
N VAL A 55 -4.90 -7.52 -12.44
CA VAL A 55 -5.15 -6.63 -11.30
C VAL A 55 -6.52 -6.85 -10.67
N ASN A 56 -7.53 -7.18 -11.47
CA ASN A 56 -8.89 -7.48 -11.00
C ASN A 56 -8.98 -8.79 -10.20
N GLY A 57 -7.98 -9.66 -10.29
CA GLY A 57 -7.87 -10.88 -9.51
C GLY A 57 -7.18 -10.71 -8.15
N ILE A 58 -6.64 -9.52 -7.86
CA ILE A 58 -5.92 -9.25 -6.60
C ILE A 58 -6.93 -9.17 -5.44
N PRO A 59 -6.83 -10.04 -4.42
CA PRO A 59 -7.78 -10.03 -3.30
C PRO A 59 -7.61 -8.79 -2.41
N PHE A 60 -8.71 -8.10 -2.13
CA PHE A 60 -8.70 -6.92 -1.26
C PHE A 60 -8.51 -7.31 0.21
N LEU A 61 -7.47 -6.74 0.85
CA LEU A 61 -7.24 -6.95 2.27
C LEU A 61 -8.30 -6.22 3.11
N PRO A 62 -9.03 -6.91 4.02
CA PRO A 62 -10.06 -6.27 4.82
C PRO A 62 -9.49 -5.17 5.73
N ILE A 63 -10.06 -3.97 5.68
CA ILE A 63 -9.57 -2.79 6.43
C ILE A 63 -9.47 -3.04 7.95
N ARG A 64 -10.30 -3.93 8.50
CA ARG A 64 -10.26 -4.31 9.92
C ARG A 64 -8.94 -4.95 10.37
N PHE A 65 -8.14 -5.47 9.43
CA PHE A 65 -6.87 -6.11 9.75
C PHE A 65 -5.87 -5.12 10.34
N PHE A 66 -5.93 -3.86 9.92
CA PHE A 66 -5.12 -2.77 10.48
C PHE A 66 -5.43 -2.46 11.95
N LYS A 67 -6.53 -2.97 12.53
CA LYS A 67 -6.82 -2.86 13.97
C LYS A 67 -6.07 -3.90 14.80
N ASN A 68 -5.90 -5.10 14.24
CA ASN A 68 -5.47 -6.28 14.98
C ASN A 68 -4.05 -6.72 14.60
N PHE A 69 -3.54 -6.30 13.44
CA PHE A 69 -2.29 -6.76 12.88
C PHE A 69 -1.45 -5.60 12.34
N SER A 70 -0.13 -5.73 12.46
CA SER A 70 0.83 -4.88 11.77
C SER A 70 0.91 -5.29 10.30
N VAL A 71 0.11 -4.64 9.45
CA VAL A 71 0.12 -4.87 8.00
C VAL A 71 1.37 -4.21 7.41
N GLN A 72 2.45 -5.00 7.26
CA GLN A 72 3.76 -4.53 6.82
C GLN A 72 4.33 -5.48 5.78
N THR A 73 4.92 -4.93 4.72
CA THR A 73 5.66 -5.71 3.72
C THR A 73 7.15 -5.66 4.06
N GLY A 74 7.73 -6.82 4.37
CA GLY A 74 9.08 -6.95 4.92
C GLY A 74 9.18 -6.46 6.38
N LYS A 75 10.39 -6.57 6.93
CA LYS A 75 10.70 -6.07 8.29
C LYS A 75 11.25 -4.66 8.23
N PHE A 76 10.66 -3.75 9.01
CA PHE A 76 11.14 -2.38 9.19
C PHE A 76 10.56 -1.77 10.48
N GLU A 77 11.31 -0.86 11.08
CA GLU A 77 10.77 0.06 12.09
C GLU A 77 10.08 1.23 11.39
N PRO A 78 8.82 1.56 11.73
CA PRO A 78 8.10 2.65 11.07
C PRO A 78 8.66 4.01 11.50
N GLU A 79 8.85 4.90 10.53
CA GLU A 79 9.19 6.31 10.81
C GLU A 79 7.97 7.07 11.37
N VAL A 80 6.77 6.69 10.94
CA VAL A 80 5.51 7.28 11.44
C VAL A 80 4.42 6.23 11.49
N ILE A 81 3.53 6.34 12.49
CA ILE A 81 2.34 5.50 12.64
C ILE A 81 1.11 6.41 12.59
N PHE A 82 0.31 6.28 11.53
CA PHE A 82 -1.00 6.92 11.48
C PHE A 82 -2.05 6.07 12.20
N SER A 83 -2.98 6.71 12.91
CA SER A 83 -4.05 6.02 13.61
C SER A 83 -5.41 6.64 13.30
N SER A 84 -6.45 5.81 13.22
CA SER A 84 -7.83 6.28 13.06
C SER A 84 -8.34 6.92 14.36
N SER A 85 -9.16 7.96 14.26
CA SER A 85 -9.69 8.75 15.39
C SER A 85 -10.61 8.02 16.38
N GLY A 86 -10.83 6.71 16.23
CA GLY A 86 -11.45 5.81 17.21
C GLY A 86 -12.68 6.36 17.94
N THR A 87 -13.89 6.04 17.49
CA THR A 87 -15.10 6.29 18.30
C THR A 87 -14.99 5.52 19.63
N SER A 88 -15.26 6.19 20.75
CA SER A 88 -15.01 5.69 22.12
C SER A 88 -15.27 4.20 22.32
N GLY A 89 -14.27 3.47 22.82
CA GLY A 89 -14.36 2.05 23.21
C GLY A 89 -13.80 1.03 22.20
N SER A 90 -13.36 1.45 21.02
CA SER A 90 -12.80 0.53 19.99
C SER A 90 -11.28 0.67 19.82
N ILE A 91 -10.59 -0.45 19.53
CA ILE A 91 -9.20 -0.45 19.07
C ILE A 91 -9.10 0.32 17.74
N SER A 92 -8.25 1.34 17.70
CA SER A 92 -7.98 2.13 16.50
C SER A 92 -7.13 1.35 15.50
N SER A 93 -7.40 1.56 14.20
CA SER A 93 -6.53 1.04 13.14
C SER A 93 -5.19 1.77 13.18
N LYS A 94 -4.10 1.06 12.88
CA LYS A 94 -2.74 1.61 12.77
C LYS A 94 -2.16 1.34 11.40
N HIS A 95 -1.60 2.36 10.77
CA HIS A 95 -0.86 2.27 9.52
C HIS A 95 0.61 2.61 9.78
N HIS A 96 1.46 1.59 9.69
CA HIS A 96 2.90 1.70 9.93
C HIS A 96 3.61 2.10 8.63
N VAL A 97 4.09 3.34 8.57
CA VAL A 97 4.73 3.87 7.36
C VAL A 97 6.24 3.73 7.48
N ARG A 98 6.85 3.10 6.47
CA ARG A 98 8.29 2.82 6.43
C ARG A 98 9.14 4.06 6.28
N ASP A 99 8.74 4.97 5.39
CA ASP A 99 9.51 6.14 4.96
C ASP A 99 8.52 7.29 4.77
N SER A 100 8.57 8.24 5.70
CA SER A 100 7.65 9.37 5.79
C SER A 100 7.84 10.34 4.62
N GLY A 101 9.09 10.60 4.21
CA GLY A 101 9.39 11.47 3.07
C GLY A 101 8.91 10.89 1.74
N TRP A 102 9.03 9.57 1.56
CA TRP A 102 8.46 8.88 0.40
C TRP A 102 6.93 8.92 0.40
N TYR A 103 6.31 8.72 1.56
CA TYR A 103 4.86 8.81 1.72
C TYR A 103 4.35 10.21 1.34
N GLU A 104 4.98 11.26 1.85
CA GLU A 104 4.65 12.65 1.52
C GLU A 104 4.84 12.95 0.04
N LYS A 105 5.98 12.58 -0.54
CA LYS A 105 6.29 12.78 -1.96
C LYS A 105 5.25 12.15 -2.89
N THR A 106 4.86 10.91 -2.59
CA THR A 106 3.88 10.18 -3.41
C THR A 106 2.46 10.73 -3.24
N PHE A 107 2.07 11.05 -2.01
CA PHE A 107 0.80 11.71 -1.71
C PHE A 107 0.66 13.05 -2.43
N LEU A 108 1.67 13.93 -2.34
CA LEU A 108 1.64 15.25 -2.98
C LEU A 108 1.57 15.12 -4.50
N LYS A 109 2.34 14.21 -5.11
CA LYS A 109 2.24 13.94 -6.55
C LYS A 109 0.87 13.45 -6.97
N ALA A 110 0.25 12.56 -6.20
CA ALA A 110 -1.09 12.07 -6.48
C ALA A 110 -2.13 13.19 -6.33
N PHE A 111 -2.01 14.03 -5.30
CA PHE A 111 -2.87 15.19 -5.12
C PHE A 111 -2.73 16.16 -6.30
N GLU A 112 -1.50 16.50 -6.68
CA GLU A 112 -1.23 17.40 -7.80
C GLU A 112 -1.76 16.85 -9.14
N TRP A 113 -1.65 15.54 -9.35
CA TRP A 113 -2.16 14.91 -10.56
C TRP A 113 -3.70 14.97 -10.66
N VAL A 114 -4.41 14.81 -9.53
CA VAL A 114 -5.87 14.76 -9.50
C VAL A 114 -6.51 16.15 -9.34
N TYR A 115 -5.89 17.00 -8.53
CA TYR A 115 -6.45 18.29 -8.10
C TYR A 115 -5.58 19.49 -8.49
N GLY A 116 -4.33 19.30 -8.94
CA GLY A 116 -3.39 20.41 -9.16
C GLY A 116 -2.67 20.85 -7.89
N LEU A 117 -1.91 21.94 -7.97
CA LEU A 117 -1.00 22.36 -6.90
C LEU A 117 -1.76 22.59 -5.58
N PRO A 118 -1.34 21.96 -4.45
CA PRO A 118 -1.96 22.19 -3.15
C PRO A 118 -1.99 23.67 -2.73
N ALA A 119 -0.99 24.45 -3.15
CA ALA A 119 -0.91 25.89 -2.89
C ALA A 119 -2.03 26.71 -3.54
N ALA A 120 -2.77 26.14 -4.49
CA ALA A 120 -3.95 26.79 -5.08
C ALA A 120 -5.22 26.64 -4.20
N TYR A 121 -5.13 25.92 -3.08
CA TYR A 121 -6.25 25.63 -2.20
C TYR A 121 -6.09 26.26 -0.82
N CYS A 122 -7.20 26.71 -0.23
CA CYS A 122 -7.30 26.92 1.20
C CYS A 122 -7.73 25.61 1.85
N VAL A 123 -6.82 24.97 2.58
CA VAL A 123 -7.09 23.71 3.31
C VAL A 123 -7.55 24.06 4.72
N LEU A 124 -8.77 23.65 5.06
CA LEU A 124 -9.34 23.80 6.40
C LEU A 124 -9.00 22.56 7.25
N ALA A 125 -8.56 22.79 8.49
CA ALA A 125 -8.17 21.75 9.44
C ALA A 125 -9.07 21.76 10.68
#